data_AF-A0A7L4L463-F1
#
_entry.id   AF-A0A7L4L463-F1
#
_cell.length_a   1.000
_cell.length_b   1.000
_cell.length_c   1.000
_cell.angle_alpha   90.00
_cell.angle_beta   90.00
_cell.angle_gamma   90.00
#
_symmetry.space_group_name_H-M   'P 1'
#
loop_
_entity.id
_entity.type
_entity.pdbx_description
1 polymer ?
#
loop_
_entity_poly.entity_id
_entity_poly.type
_entity_poly.pdbx_seq_one_letter_code
_entity_poly.pdbx_strand_id
1 'polypeptide(L)' 'VFTDLEILAAIFAAAIHDVDHPGVSNQFLINTNSELALMYNDESVLENHHLAVGFKLLQEEHCDIFQNLTKKQR' A
#
# COMPACT_ATOMS: atom_id res chain seq x y z
N VAL A 1 5.32 1.27 -25.33
CA VAL A 1 3.97 1.51 -24.77
C VAL A 1 4.11 2.10 -23.38
N PHE A 2 4.80 1.42 -22.46
CA PHE A 2 5.10 1.95 -21.12
C PHE A 2 6.59 2.30 -20.97
N THR A 3 6.86 3.26 -20.11
CA THR A 3 8.17 3.69 -19.62
C THR A 3 8.67 2.76 -18.51
N ASP A 4 9.97 2.83 -18.21
CA ASP A 4 10.55 2.03 -17.13
C ASP A 4 9.93 2.37 -15.76
N LEU A 5 9.54 3.62 -15.54
CA LEU A 5 8.89 4.05 -14.29
C LEU A 5 7.47 3.47 -14.16
N GLU A 6 6.70 3.41 -15.26
CA GLU A 6 5.37 2.79 -15.25
C GLU A 6 5.47 1.27 -15.00
N ILE A 7 6.49 0.61 -15.57
CA ILE A 7 6.75 -0.82 -15.33
C ILE A 7 7.14 -1.04 -13.86
N LEU A 8 8.05 -0.23 -13.31
CA LEU A 8 8.43 -0.29 -11.89
C LEU A 8 7.22 -0.09 -10.97
N ALA A 9 6.40 0.92 -11.24
CA ALA A 9 5.22 1.23 -10.44
C ALA A 9 4.22 0.07 -10.45
N ALA A 10 3.98 -0.54 -11.61
CA ALA A 10 3.08 -1.69 -11.73
C ALA A 10 3.59 -2.91 -10.94
N ILE A 11 4.89 -3.22 -11.03
CA ILE A 11 5.50 -4.34 -10.30
C ILE A 11 5.47 -4.08 -8.80
N PHE A 12 5.83 -2.87 -8.36
CA PHE A 12 5.80 -2.50 -6.94
C PHE A 12 4.36 -2.56 -6.38
N ALA A 13 3.39 -1.99 -7.10
CA ALA A 13 1.98 -2.06 -6.72
C ALA A 13 1.53 -3.52 -6.57
N ALA A 14 1.86 -4.39 -7.52
CA ALA A 14 1.54 -5.81 -7.44
C ALA A 14 2.24 -6.51 -6.25
N ALA A 15 3.46 -6.12 -5.90
CA ALA A 15 4.17 -6.70 -4.76
C ALA A 15 3.55 -6.33 -3.41
N ILE A 16 3.04 -5.09 -3.27
CA ILE A 16 2.46 -4.61 -2.00
C ILE A 16 0.93 -4.74 -1.93
N HIS A 17 0.25 -5.16 -2.99
CA HIS A 17 -1.21 -4.98 -3.13
C HIS A 17 -2.05 -5.55 -1.99
N ASP A 18 -1.61 -6.63 -1.33
CA ASP A 18 -2.29 -7.30 -0.21
C ASP A 18 -1.38 -7.41 1.04
N VAL A 19 -0.38 -6.53 1.18
CA VAL A 19 0.54 -6.58 2.33
C VAL A 19 -0.20 -6.35 3.64
N ASP A 20 0.04 -7.19 4.65
CA ASP A 20 -0.65 -7.14 5.95
C ASP A 20 -2.18 -7.43 5.89
N HIS A 21 -2.63 -8.20 4.89
CA HIS A 21 -4.04 -8.62 4.81
C HIS A 21 -4.44 -9.58 5.96
N PRO A 22 -5.48 -9.27 6.76
CA PRO A 22 -5.87 -10.02 7.96
C PRO A 22 -6.70 -11.31 7.69
N GLY A 23 -6.69 -11.79 6.45
CA GLY A 23 -7.52 -12.94 6.01
C GLY A 23 -9.05 -12.74 6.04
N VAL A 24 -9.55 -11.49 6.13
CA VAL A 24 -10.99 -11.15 6.13
C VAL A 24 -11.27 -10.00 5.15
N SER A 25 -12.51 -9.84 4.69
CA SER A 25 -12.88 -8.79 3.72
C SER A 25 -13.14 -7.43 4.36
N ASN A 26 -13.14 -6.35 3.55
CA ASN A 26 -13.56 -5.01 3.96
C ASN A 26 -14.94 -5.02 4.66
N GLN A 27 -15.91 -5.76 4.13
CA GLN A 27 -17.24 -5.84 4.73
C GLN A 27 -17.21 -6.44 6.14
N PHE A 28 -16.33 -7.42 6.40
CA PHE A 28 -16.17 -7.97 7.74
C PHE A 28 -15.58 -6.91 8.69
N LEU A 29 -14.56 -6.17 8.26
CA LEU A 29 -13.94 -5.09 9.04
C LEU A 29 -14.95 -4.00 9.41
N ILE A 30 -15.75 -3.56 8.44
CA ILE A 30 -16.83 -2.58 8.64
C ILE A 30 -17.89 -3.11 9.61
N ASN A 31 -18.40 -4.32 9.37
CA ASN A 31 -19.44 -4.92 10.21
C ASN A 31 -18.99 -5.16 11.66
N THR A 32 -17.68 -5.29 11.90
CA THR A 32 -17.08 -5.48 13.22
C THR A 32 -16.59 -4.19 13.86
N ASN A 33 -16.77 -3.04 13.20
CA ASN A 33 -16.24 -1.73 13.64
C ASN A 33 -14.74 -1.78 13.94
N SER A 34 -13.96 -2.44 13.07
CA SER A 34 -12.52 -2.56 13.29
C SER A 34 -11.83 -1.19 13.25
N GLU A 35 -10.71 -1.05 13.96
CA GLU A 35 -9.88 0.18 13.93
C GLU A 35 -9.52 0.61 12.50
N LEU A 36 -9.22 -0.34 11.60
CA LEU A 36 -8.96 -0.04 10.19
C LEU A 36 -10.17 0.58 9.47
N ALA A 37 -11.38 0.06 9.71
CA ALA A 37 -12.60 0.57 9.07
C ALA A 37 -12.89 2.00 9.55
N LEU A 38 -12.70 2.26 10.85
CA LEU A 38 -12.80 3.60 11.44
C LEU A 38 -11.75 4.56 10.86
N MET A 39 -10.50 4.11 10.73
CA MET A 39 -9.39 4.91 10.20
C MET A 39 -9.63 5.33 8.74
N TYR A 40 -10.13 4.41 7.91
CA TYR A 40 -10.34 4.63 6.49
C TYR A 40 -11.79 4.97 6.10
N ASN A 41 -12.63 5.27 7.10
CA ASN A 41 -14.03 5.69 6.91
C ASN A 41 -14.83 4.74 6.01
N ASP A 42 -14.68 3.43 6.22
CA ASP A 42 -15.34 2.34 5.48
C ASP A 42 -15.05 2.27 3.96
N GLU A 43 -14.18 3.14 3.43
CA GLU A 43 -13.88 3.24 2.00
C GLU A 43 -12.53 2.59 1.67
N SER A 44 -12.55 1.52 0.87
CA SER A 44 -11.35 0.81 0.42
C SER A 44 -10.37 0.51 1.58
N VAL A 45 -10.91 -0.04 2.68
CA VAL A 45 -10.23 -0.15 3.99
C VAL A 45 -8.89 -0.87 3.88
N LEU A 46 -8.91 -2.08 3.32
CA LEU A 46 -7.71 -2.90 3.15
C LEU A 46 -6.77 -2.32 2.10
N GLU A 47 -7.29 -1.82 0.98
CA GLU A 47 -6.47 -1.27 -0.10
C GLU A 47 -5.69 -0.02 0.36
N ASN A 48 -6.31 0.85 1.18
CA ASN A 48 -5.62 1.97 1.82
C ASN A 48 -4.58 1.49 2.84
N HIS A 49 -4.87 0.44 3.61
CA HIS A 49 -3.95 -0.16 4.57
C HIS A 49 -2.71 -0.75 3.87
N HIS A 50 -2.90 -1.49 2.79
CA HIS A 50 -1.83 -2.09 1.99
C HIS A 50 -0.86 -1.02 1.45
N LEU A 51 -1.40 0.10 0.93
CA LEU A 51 -0.58 1.25 0.53
C LEU A 51 0.17 1.85 1.72
N ALA A 52 -0.51 2.09 2.84
CA ALA A 52 0.09 2.70 4.03
C ALA A 52 1.27 1.87 4.55
N VAL A 53 1.09 0.56 4.69
CA VAL A 53 2.13 -0.38 5.14
C VAL A 53 3.27 -0.45 4.12
N GLY A 54 2.97 -0.65 2.83
CA GLY A 54 3.98 -0.78 1.78
C GLY A 54 4.89 0.45 1.68
N PHE A 55 4.33 1.66 1.74
CA PHE A 55 5.14 2.89 1.74
C PHE A 55 5.81 3.17 3.08
N LYS A 56 5.22 2.75 4.22
CA LYS A 56 5.85 2.90 5.53
C LYS A 56 7.14 2.08 5.64
N LEU A 57 7.15 0.87 5.09
CA LEU A 57 8.31 -0.02 5.11
C LEU A 57 9.55 0.53 4.37
N LEU A 58 9.37 1.44 3.42
CA LEU A 58 10.49 2.14 2.76
C LEU A 58 11.27 3.04 3.73
N GLN A 59 10.69 3.39 4.88
CA GLN A 59 11.32 4.23 5.90
C GLN A 59 12.19 3.42 6.89
N GLU A 60 12.14 2.08 6.82
CA GLU A 60 13.00 1.21 7.63
C GLU A 60 14.46 1.32 7.19
N GLU A 61 15.38 0.97 8.10
CA GLU A 61 16.81 1.05 7.84
C GLU A 61 17.20 0.19 6.62
N HIS A 62 17.86 0.81 5.64
CA HIS A 62 18.29 0.18 4.39
C HIS A 62 17.15 -0.35 3.47
N CYS A 63 15.91 0.10 3.64
CA CYS A 63 14.77 -0.36 2.84
C CYS A 63 14.28 0.61 1.76
N ASP A 64 14.80 1.84 1.66
CA ASP A 64 14.39 2.80 0.62
C ASP A 64 14.96 2.41 -0.77
N ILE A 65 14.24 1.55 -1.48
CA ILE A 65 14.55 1.15 -2.86
C ILE A 65 14.35 2.29 -3.87
N PHE A 66 13.72 3.41 -3.48
CA PHE A 66 13.44 4.58 -4.32
C PHE A 66 14.35 5.79 -4.00
N GLN A 67 15.34 5.63 -3.12
CA GLN A 67 16.22 6.70 -2.64
C GLN A 67 16.90 7.49 -3.78
N ASN A 68 17.26 6.80 -4.88
CA ASN A 68 17.98 7.37 -6.02
C ASN A 68 17.07 7.91 -7.13
N LEU A 69 15.74 7.78 -6.99
CA LEU A 69 14.80 8.44 -7.90
C LEU A 69 14.81 9.95 -7.68
N THR A 70 14.57 10.72 -8.74
CA THR A 70 14.39 12.17 -8.60
C THR A 70 13.10 12.49 -7.85
N LYS A 71 13.02 13.69 -7.26
CA LYS A 71 11.78 14.17 -6.62
C LYS A 71 10.56 14.27 -7.55
N LYS A 72 10.77 14.23 -8.88
CA LYS A 72 9.68 14.23 -9.87
C LYS A 72 9.22 12.82 -10.22
N GLN A 73 10.09 11.82 -10.03
CA GLN A 73 9.77 10.42 -10.27
C GLN A 73 9.10 9.76 -9.06
N ARG A 74 9.43 10.21 -7.84
CA ARG A 74 8.68 9.91 -6.62
C ARG A 74 7.47 10.82 -6.51
#